data_AF-A0A842XW82-F1
#
_entry.id   AF-A0A842XW82-F1
#
_cell.length_a   1.000
_cell.length_b   1.000
_cell.length_c   1.000
_cell.angle_alpha   90.00
_cell.angle_beta   90.00
_cell.angle_gamma   90.00
#
_symmetry.space_group_name_H-M   'P 1'
#
loop_
_entity.id
_entity.type
_entity.pdbx_description
1 polymer ?
#
loop_
_entity_poly.entity_id
_entity_poly.type
_entity_poly.pdbx_seq_one_letter_code
_entity_poly.pdbx_strand_id
1 'polypeptide(L)'
;MKVKSEEIRRRFPRIVMNLVMAVIFWIIDIFVPPTVSTIVIPGINTNAGLLIWIVVTVIMAIFLIRALSDALVLGDILTDVVVRRLGIKGERSPKRAARDFIYIIIIILVVTALSPILATVADIGYLLTTTATYIALALIIILIYDIGRIFYRIIEQKAELLADRLTQMAEKNKNSE
;
A
#
# COMPACT_ATOMS: atom_id res chain seq x y z
N MET A 1 6.93 -14.20 -23.60
CA MET A 1 5.87 -14.59 -22.64
C MET A 1 6.40 -15.46 -21.48
N LYS A 2 7.33 -16.41 -21.70
CA LYS A 2 7.86 -17.28 -20.63
C LYS A 2 8.56 -16.54 -19.47
N VAL A 3 9.39 -15.54 -19.78
CA VAL A 3 10.17 -14.78 -18.77
C VAL A 3 9.29 -14.06 -17.73
N LYS A 4 8.21 -13.38 -18.16
CA LYS A 4 7.28 -12.68 -17.24
C LYS A 4 6.48 -13.64 -16.35
N SER A 5 6.13 -14.83 -16.84
CA SER A 5 5.36 -15.81 -16.07
C SER A 5 6.19 -16.48 -14.98
N GLU A 6 7.47 -16.75 -15.26
CA GLU A 6 8.43 -17.24 -14.26
C GLU A 6 8.71 -16.20 -13.18
N GLU A 7 8.77 -14.92 -13.56
CA GLU A 7 8.95 -13.82 -12.62
C GLU A 7 7.75 -13.66 -11.67
N ILE A 8 6.51 -13.76 -12.19
CA ILE A 8 5.29 -13.83 -11.38
C ILE A 8 5.33 -15.02 -10.41
N ARG A 9 5.66 -16.22 -10.91
CA ARG A 9 5.66 -17.45 -10.11
C ARG A 9 6.71 -17.45 -9.01
N ARG A 10 7.80 -16.70 -9.17
CA ARG A 10 8.84 -16.50 -8.14
C ARG A 10 8.49 -15.39 -7.15
N ARG A 11 7.89 -14.29 -7.62
CA ARG A 11 7.59 -13.11 -6.77
C ARG A 11 6.30 -13.26 -5.98
N PHE A 12 5.27 -13.92 -6.51
CA PHE A 12 3.98 -14.06 -5.83
C PHE A 12 4.09 -14.79 -4.48
N PRO A 13 4.77 -15.95 -4.38
CA PRO A 13 4.98 -16.60 -3.08
C PRO A 13 5.78 -15.73 -2.11
N ARG A 14 6.73 -14.94 -2.63
CA ARG A 14 7.57 -14.04 -1.84
C ARG A 14 6.77 -12.88 -1.26
N ILE A 15 5.85 -12.28 -2.02
CA ILE A 15 4.92 -11.28 -1.48
C ILE A 15 4.09 -11.89 -0.36
N VAL A 16 3.45 -13.04 -0.62
CA VAL A 16 2.60 -13.71 0.36
C VAL A 16 3.40 -13.98 1.64
N MET A 17 4.61 -14.51 1.51
CA MET A 17 5.46 -14.79 2.67
C MET A 17 5.85 -13.52 3.43
N ASN A 18 6.27 -12.46 2.74
CA ASN A 18 6.61 -11.20 3.40
C ASN A 18 5.40 -10.56 4.08
N LEU A 19 4.21 -10.67 3.48
CA LEU A 19 2.95 -10.14 4.03
C LEU A 19 2.51 -10.95 5.25
N VAL A 20 2.61 -12.29 5.19
CA VAL A 20 2.39 -13.17 6.34
C VAL A 20 3.36 -12.84 7.47
N MET A 21 4.65 -12.65 7.18
CA MET A 21 5.63 -12.25 8.19
C MET A 21 5.28 -10.90 8.79
N ALA A 22 4.91 -9.90 7.98
CA ALA A 22 4.48 -8.61 8.49
C ALA A 22 3.25 -8.73 9.40
N VAL A 23 2.27 -9.58 9.06
CA VAL A 23 1.10 -9.85 9.91
C VAL A 23 1.50 -10.53 11.21
N ILE A 24 2.42 -11.49 11.18
CA ILE A 24 2.96 -12.13 12.39
C ILE A 24 3.64 -11.09 13.28
N PHE A 25 4.50 -10.25 12.73
CA PHE A 25 5.17 -9.19 13.49
C PHE A 25 4.18 -8.13 14.00
N TRP A 26 3.12 -7.84 13.26
CA TRP A 26 2.04 -6.95 13.72
C TRP A 26 1.30 -7.54 14.93
N ILE A 27 1.00 -8.84 14.92
CA ILE A 27 0.43 -9.54 16.07
C ILE A 27 1.41 -9.46 17.25
N ILE A 28 2.69 -9.75 17.02
CA ILE A 28 3.74 -9.64 18.05
C ILE A 28 3.80 -8.22 18.63
N ASP A 29 3.71 -7.18 17.80
CA ASP A 29 3.75 -5.77 18.22
C ASP A 29 2.58 -5.40 19.13
N ILE A 30 1.41 -5.99 18.90
CA ILE A 30 0.23 -5.76 19.73
C ILE A 30 0.33 -6.46 21.08
N PHE A 31 0.87 -7.68 21.12
CA PHE A 31 0.81 -8.51 22.32
C PHE A 31 2.08 -8.45 23.18
N VAL A 32 3.27 -8.38 22.57
CA VAL A 32 4.53 -8.54 23.30
C VAL A 32 4.96 -7.26 24.03
N PRO A 33 5.11 -6.09 23.37
CA PRO A 33 5.56 -4.87 24.05
C PRO A 33 4.76 -4.48 25.29
N PRO A 34 3.41 -4.58 25.32
CA PRO A 34 2.65 -4.26 26.52
C PRO A 34 2.93 -5.18 27.71
N THR A 35 3.18 -6.46 27.48
CA THR A 35 3.41 -7.45 28.55
C THR A 35 4.71 -7.24 29.33
N VAL A 36 5.69 -6.61 28.70
CA VAL A 36 7.01 -6.32 29.29
C VAL A 36 7.21 -4.83 29.58
N SER A 37 6.15 -4.03 29.41
CA SER A 37 6.17 -2.58 29.63
C SER A 37 6.36 -2.17 31.10
N THR A 38 6.21 -3.08 32.05
CA THR A 38 6.46 -2.83 33.47
C THR A 38 7.92 -3.06 33.87
N ILE A 39 8.72 -3.64 32.97
CA ILE A 39 10.12 -4.00 33.23
C ILE A 39 11.01 -2.83 32.80
N VAL A 40 11.73 -2.24 33.76
CA VAL A 40 12.74 -1.22 33.49
C VAL A 40 14.09 -1.92 33.34
N ILE A 41 14.79 -1.63 32.23
CA ILE A 41 16.10 -2.24 31.98
C ILE A 41 17.14 -1.56 32.88
N PRO A 42 17.81 -2.32 33.76
CA PRO A 42 18.87 -1.77 34.61
C PRO A 42 20.03 -1.27 33.73
N GLY A 43 20.53 -0.08 34.04
CA GLY A 43 21.64 0.58 33.32
C GLY A 43 21.21 1.63 32.28
N ILE A 44 20.04 1.48 31.65
CA ILE A 44 19.54 2.43 30.62
C ILE A 44 18.33 3.23 31.14
N ASN A 45 17.76 2.84 32.29
CA ASN A 45 16.58 3.46 32.91
C ASN A 45 15.41 3.67 31.92
N THR A 46 15.29 2.77 30.95
CA THR A 46 14.31 2.84 29.86
C THR A 46 13.43 1.61 29.90
N ASN A 47 12.18 1.78 29.46
CA ASN A 47 11.16 0.75 29.42
C ASN A 47 11.52 -0.36 28.40
N ALA A 48 11.54 -1.62 28.83
CA ALA A 48 11.83 -2.76 27.95
C ALA A 48 10.81 -2.90 26.82
N GLY A 49 9.53 -2.61 27.10
CA GLY A 49 8.45 -2.59 26.11
C GLY A 49 8.70 -1.61 24.98
N LEU A 50 9.25 -0.42 25.27
CA LEU A 50 9.57 0.57 24.23
C LEU A 50 10.65 0.06 23.28
N LEU A 51 11.73 -0.53 23.81
CA LEU A 51 12.80 -1.07 22.97
C LEU A 51 12.31 -2.23 22.11
N ILE A 52 11.51 -3.14 22.68
CA ILE A 52 10.95 -4.27 21.95
C ILE A 52 9.98 -3.77 20.87
N TRP A 53 9.13 -2.80 21.19
CA TRP A 53 8.24 -2.16 20.22
C TRP A 53 9.00 -1.58 19.02
N ILE A 54 10.10 -0.84 19.27
CA ILE A 54 10.94 -0.30 18.18
C ILE A 54 11.49 -1.42 17.31
N VAL A 55 12.07 -2.47 17.91
CA VAL A 55 12.68 -3.58 17.17
C VAL A 55 11.62 -4.32 16.33
N VAL A 56 10.47 -4.65 16.92
CA VAL A 56 9.37 -5.34 16.25
C VAL A 56 8.82 -4.48 15.10
N THR A 57 8.62 -3.18 15.34
CA THR A 57 8.16 -2.22 14.34
C THR A 57 9.12 -2.11 13.15
N VAL A 58 10.44 -2.06 13.41
CA VAL A 58 11.45 -2.02 12.34
C VAL A 58 11.42 -3.31 11.50
N ILE A 59 11.34 -4.48 12.14
CA ILE A 59 11.27 -5.75 11.42
C ILE A 59 9.99 -5.83 10.58
N MET A 60 8.85 -5.44 11.15
CA MET A 60 7.58 -5.34 10.45
C MET A 60 7.69 -4.43 9.22
N ALA A 61 8.28 -3.24 9.38
CA ALA A 61 8.46 -2.28 8.30
C ALA A 61 9.33 -2.86 7.16
N ILE A 62 10.41 -3.59 7.47
CA ILE A 62 11.25 -4.26 6.47
C ILE A 62 10.43 -5.26 5.66
N PHE A 63 9.63 -6.10 6.31
CA PHE A 63 8.78 -7.07 5.61
C PHE A 63 7.71 -6.39 4.76
N LEU A 64 7.11 -5.31 5.25
CA LEU A 64 6.13 -4.54 4.48
C LEU A 64 6.77 -3.92 3.23
N ILE A 65 7.93 -3.25 3.36
CA ILE A 65 8.66 -2.64 2.24
C ILE A 65 9.03 -3.71 1.20
N ARG A 66 9.48 -4.88 1.63
CA ARG A 66 9.77 -6.01 0.72
C ARG A 66 8.51 -6.51 0.01
N ALA A 67 7.41 -6.70 0.74
CA ALA A 67 6.13 -7.10 0.15
C ALA A 67 5.64 -6.08 -0.89
N LEU A 68 5.74 -4.79 -0.58
CA LEU A 68 5.39 -3.68 -1.48
C LEU A 68 6.25 -3.65 -2.73
N SER A 69 7.58 -3.80 -2.57
CA SER A 69 8.52 -3.81 -3.69
C SER A 69 8.24 -4.95 -4.66
N ASP A 70 7.93 -6.14 -4.15
CA ASP A 70 7.57 -7.27 -5.00
C ASP A 70 6.15 -7.12 -5.59
N ALA A 71 5.20 -6.56 -4.84
CA ALA A 71 3.84 -6.29 -5.29
C ALA A 71 3.79 -5.25 -6.42
N LEU A 72 4.67 -4.26 -6.40
CA LEU A 72 4.85 -3.30 -7.49
C LEU A 72 5.17 -3.96 -8.82
N VAL A 73 6.20 -4.81 -8.82
CA VAL A 73 6.67 -5.45 -10.03
C VAL A 73 5.57 -6.36 -10.59
N LEU A 74 4.82 -7.01 -9.71
CA LEU A 74 3.64 -7.79 -10.08
C LEU A 74 2.49 -6.92 -10.61
N GLY A 75 2.23 -5.78 -9.99
CA GLY A 75 1.26 -4.79 -10.44
C GLY A 75 1.58 -4.23 -11.83
N ASP A 76 2.85 -3.97 -12.12
CA ASP A 76 3.34 -3.56 -13.44
C ASP A 76 3.07 -4.62 -14.50
N ILE A 77 3.30 -5.89 -14.17
CA ILE A 77 3.03 -7.01 -15.08
C ILE A 77 1.52 -7.19 -15.31
N LEU A 78 0.72 -7.12 -14.25
CA LEU A 78 -0.75 -7.17 -14.32
C LEU A 78 -1.30 -6.03 -15.18
N THR A 79 -0.77 -4.84 -14.98
CA THR A 79 -1.11 -3.65 -15.76
C THR A 79 -0.83 -3.87 -17.24
N ASP A 80 0.36 -4.35 -17.60
CA ASP A 80 0.71 -4.63 -19.00
C ASP A 80 -0.19 -5.70 -19.63
N VAL A 81 -0.59 -6.72 -18.86
CA VAL A 81 -1.51 -7.76 -19.33
C VAL A 81 -2.90 -7.19 -19.56
N VAL A 82 -3.42 -6.40 -18.62
CA VAL A 82 -4.75 -5.77 -18.70
C VAL A 82 -4.80 -4.76 -19.87
N VAL A 83 -3.77 -3.92 -20.03
CA VAL A 83 -3.66 -2.96 -21.13
C VAL A 83 -3.61 -3.66 -22.49
N ARG A 84 -2.82 -4.74 -22.63
CA ARG A 84 -2.80 -5.54 -23.87
C ARG A 84 -4.15 -6.20 -24.17
N ARG A 85 -4.85 -6.69 -23.15
CA ARG A 85 -6.13 -7.38 -23.32
C ARG A 85 -7.27 -6.41 -23.63
N LEU A 86 -7.15 -5.15 -23.21
CA LEU A 86 -8.15 -4.11 -23.45
C LEU A 86 -7.86 -3.27 -24.71
N GLY A 87 -6.69 -3.39 -25.33
CA GLY A 87 -6.36 -2.67 -26.57
C GLY A 87 -6.21 -1.15 -26.40
N ILE A 88 -6.20 -0.66 -25.16
CA ILE A 88 -6.16 0.77 -24.84
C ILE A 88 -4.71 1.26 -24.99
N LYS A 89 -4.43 2.01 -26.06
CA LYS A 89 -3.23 2.85 -26.19
C LYS A 89 -3.39 4.09 -25.28
N GLY A 90 -3.28 3.91 -23.96
CA GLY A 90 -3.45 4.98 -22.98
C GLY A 90 -2.13 5.42 -22.37
N GLU A 91 -1.72 6.66 -22.66
CA GLU A 91 -0.43 7.28 -22.28
C GLU A 91 -0.24 7.58 -20.78
N ARG A 92 -1.24 7.35 -19.91
CA ARG A 92 -1.05 7.50 -18.45
C ARG A 92 -1.03 6.13 -17.80
N SER A 93 0.20 5.63 -17.64
CA SER A 93 0.45 4.27 -17.16
C SER A 93 -0.13 4.07 -15.75
N PRO A 94 -0.92 3.00 -15.52
CA PRO A 94 -1.40 2.62 -14.19
C PRO A 94 -0.26 2.37 -13.17
N LYS A 95 0.99 2.27 -13.64
CA LYS A 95 2.20 2.27 -12.81
C LYS A 95 2.33 3.51 -11.91
N ARG A 96 1.79 4.66 -12.34
CA ARG A 96 1.80 5.88 -11.52
C ARG A 96 0.87 5.74 -10.31
N ALA A 97 -0.36 5.26 -10.52
CA ALA A 97 -1.31 5.03 -9.43
C ALA A 97 -0.80 3.98 -8.41
N ALA A 98 -0.15 2.91 -8.90
CA ALA A 98 0.47 1.92 -8.02
C ALA A 98 1.57 2.53 -7.14
N ARG A 99 2.38 3.43 -7.70
CA ARG A 99 3.42 4.17 -6.96
C ARG A 99 2.81 5.11 -5.91
N ASP A 100 1.74 5.83 -6.27
CA ASP A 100 1.07 6.75 -5.35
C ASP A 100 0.46 5.99 -4.15
N PHE A 101 -0.06 4.79 -4.38
CA PHE A 101 -0.55 3.91 -3.30
C PHE A 101 0.55 3.50 -2.32
N ILE A 102 1.78 3.29 -2.80
CA ILE A 102 2.92 2.97 -1.94
C ILE A 102 3.39 4.16 -1.16
N TYR A 103 3.37 5.36 -1.75
CA TYR A 103 3.67 6.57 -0.99
C TYR A 103 2.68 6.76 0.16
N ILE A 104 1.39 6.45 -0.03
CA ILE A 104 0.42 6.43 1.08
C ILE A 104 0.88 5.48 2.19
N ILE A 105 1.25 4.24 1.84
CA ILE A 105 1.68 3.25 2.84
C ILE A 105 2.99 3.67 3.53
N ILE A 106 3.96 4.20 2.79
CA ILE A 106 5.22 4.71 3.35
C ILE A 106 4.94 5.88 4.31
N ILE A 107 4.08 6.82 3.92
CA ILE A 107 3.71 7.95 4.78
C ILE A 107 3.10 7.45 6.09
N ILE A 108 2.17 6.48 6.02
CA ILE A 108 1.56 5.87 7.21
C ILE A 108 2.65 5.24 8.08
N LEU A 109 3.52 4.39 7.52
CA LEU A 109 4.60 3.72 8.26
C LEU A 109 5.53 4.71 8.94
N VAL A 110 5.97 5.76 8.22
CA VAL A 110 6.88 6.77 8.75
C VAL A 110 6.23 7.52 9.92
N VAL A 111 4.98 7.95 9.78
CA VAL A 111 4.26 8.68 10.83
C VAL A 111 4.01 7.80 12.04
N THR A 112 3.60 6.54 11.84
CA THR A 112 3.42 5.58 12.93
C THR A 112 4.73 5.29 13.67
N ALA A 113 5.84 5.10 12.95
CA ALA A 113 7.14 4.85 13.57
C ALA A 113 7.68 6.07 14.32
N LEU A 114 7.45 7.28 13.79
CA LEU A 114 7.91 8.52 14.43
C LEU A 114 6.97 8.98 15.56
N SER A 115 5.70 8.57 15.57
CA SER A 115 4.71 9.04 16.54
C SER A 115 5.17 8.91 18.01
N PRO A 116 5.61 7.74 18.52
CA PRO A 116 6.04 7.65 19.91
C PRO A 116 7.32 8.43 20.19
N ILE A 117 8.21 8.58 19.21
CA ILE A 117 9.42 9.40 19.35
C ILE A 117 9.02 10.87 19.50
N LEU A 118 8.13 11.35 18.64
CA LEU A 118 7.59 12.72 18.71
C LEU A 118 6.83 12.96 20.01
N ALA A 119 6.09 11.97 20.50
CA ALA A 119 5.33 12.06 21.75
C ALA A 119 6.21 12.21 23.00
N THR A 120 7.48 11.75 22.95
CA THR A 120 8.40 11.83 24.11
C THR A 120 9.03 13.21 24.31
N VAL A 121 8.83 14.16 23.40
CA VAL A 121 9.37 15.53 23.53
C VAL A 121 8.56 16.32 24.56
N ALA A 122 9.23 16.85 25.58
CA ALA A 122 8.60 17.62 26.67
C ALA A 122 7.83 18.85 26.15
N ASP A 123 6.66 19.12 26.74
CA ASP A 123 5.70 20.21 26.46
C ASP A 123 5.10 20.31 25.05
N ILE A 124 5.79 19.85 24.01
CA ILE A 124 5.34 19.98 22.61
C ILE A 124 5.05 18.65 21.91
N GLY A 125 5.28 17.50 22.54
CA GLY A 125 5.12 16.18 21.92
C GLY A 125 3.71 15.91 21.37
N TYR A 126 2.67 16.39 22.07
CA TYR A 126 1.29 16.30 21.59
C TYR A 126 1.05 17.14 20.34
N LEU A 127 1.59 18.36 20.29
CA LEU A 127 1.47 19.25 19.13
C LEU A 127 2.24 18.67 17.94
N LEU A 128 3.47 18.17 18.15
CA LEU A 128 4.29 17.57 17.11
C LEU A 128 3.64 16.34 16.47
N THR A 129 3.10 15.42 17.29
CA THR A 129 2.41 14.23 16.79
C THR A 129 1.12 14.60 16.03
N THR A 130 0.35 15.53 16.56
CA THR A 130 -0.90 16.00 15.93
C THR A 130 -0.61 16.68 14.58
N THR A 131 0.35 17.61 14.54
CA THR A 131 0.76 18.30 13.31
C THR A 131 1.31 17.32 12.28
N ALA A 132 2.18 16.38 12.68
CA ALA A 132 2.70 15.35 11.77
C ALA A 132 1.57 14.50 11.17
N THR A 133 0.56 14.15 11.98
CA THR A 133 -0.60 13.38 11.53
C THR A 133 -1.44 14.16 10.53
N TYR A 134 -1.69 15.46 10.76
CA TYR A 134 -2.43 16.29 9.80
C TYR A 134 -1.67 16.50 8.49
N ILE A 135 -0.34 16.69 8.53
CA ILE A 135 0.49 16.78 7.33
C ILE A 135 0.39 15.48 6.53
N ALA A 136 0.53 14.33 7.22
CA ALA A 136 0.39 13.02 6.60
C ALA A 136 -0.98 12.84 5.95
N LEU A 137 -2.05 13.23 6.65
CA LEU A 137 -3.41 13.15 6.15
C LEU A 137 -3.62 14.03 4.90
N ALA A 138 -3.08 15.25 4.90
CA ALA A 138 -3.12 16.13 3.73
C ALA A 138 -2.41 15.50 2.52
N LEU A 139 -1.21 14.93 2.72
CA LEU A 139 -0.48 14.22 1.66
C LEU A 139 -1.25 13.00 1.13
N ILE A 140 -1.87 12.23 2.03
CA ILE A 140 -2.69 11.07 1.66
C ILE A 140 -3.88 11.51 0.81
N ILE A 141 -4.59 12.59 1.17
CA ILE A 141 -5.71 13.12 0.38
C ILE A 141 -5.25 13.47 -1.04
N ILE A 142 -4.11 14.15 -1.18
CA ILE A 142 -3.57 14.51 -2.50
C ILE A 142 -3.27 13.26 -3.34
N LEU A 143 -2.66 12.23 -2.73
CA LEU A 143 -2.36 10.97 -3.40
C LEU A 143 -3.64 10.21 -3.79
N ILE A 144 -4.65 10.19 -2.93
CA ILE A 144 -5.97 9.59 -3.23
C ILE A 144 -6.62 10.30 -4.40
N TYR A 145 -6.55 11.63 -4.46
CA TYR A 145 -7.08 12.41 -5.58
C TYR A 145 -6.40 12.05 -6.91
N ASP A 146 -5.07 11.93 -6.91
CA ASP A 146 -4.30 11.52 -8.09
C ASP A 146 -4.68 10.11 -8.56
N ILE A 147 -4.85 9.16 -7.62
CA ILE A 147 -5.32 7.79 -7.91
C ILE A 147 -6.76 7.83 -8.46
N GLY A 148 -7.67 8.54 -7.80
CA GLY A 148 -9.08 8.64 -8.17
C GLY A 148 -9.28 9.18 -9.59
N ARG A 149 -8.50 10.20 -9.97
CA ARG A 149 -8.51 10.75 -11.34
C ARG A 149 -8.12 9.73 -12.40
N ILE A 150 -7.18 8.83 -12.09
CA ILE A 150 -6.76 7.76 -13.00
C ILE A 150 -7.86 6.70 -13.10
N PHE A 151 -8.45 6.30 -11.97
CA PHE A 151 -9.55 5.33 -11.94
C PHE A 151 -10.77 5.80 -12.72
N TYR A 152 -11.15 7.09 -12.60
CA TYR A 152 -12.29 7.66 -13.32
C TYR A 152 -12.18 7.42 -14.84
N ARG A 153 -11.00 7.70 -15.42
CA ARG A 153 -10.75 7.52 -16.86
C ARG A 153 -10.86 6.06 -17.29
N ILE A 154 -10.41 5.13 -16.45
CA ILE A 154 -10.49 3.69 -16.74
C ILE A 154 -11.95 3.23 -16.74
N ILE A 155 -12.74 3.73 -15.79
CA ILE A 155 -14.17 3.41 -15.68
C ILE A 155 -14.94 3.99 -16.87
N GLU A 156 -14.68 5.25 -17.23
CA GLU A 156 -15.27 5.92 -18.39
C GLU A 156 -15.06 5.15 -19.69
N GLN A 157 -13.80 4.78 -19.99
CA GLN A 157 -13.48 3.98 -21.18
C GLN A 157 -14.17 2.61 -21.19
N LYS A 158 -14.34 1.98 -20.03
CA LYS A 158 -15.06 0.70 -19.93
C LYS A 158 -16.56 0.89 -20.11
N ALA A 159 -17.13 1.97 -19.60
CA ALA A 159 -18.55 2.28 -19.75
C ALA A 159 -18.90 2.52 -21.23
N GLU A 160 -18.08 3.26 -21.97
CA GLU A 160 -18.25 3.46 -23.41
C GLU A 160 -18.22 2.14 -24.19
N LEU A 161 -17.22 1.28 -23.93
CA LEU A 161 -17.13 -0.03 -24.58
C LEU A 161 -18.31 -0.96 -24.27
N LEU A 162 -18.88 -0.85 -23.07
CA LEU A 162 -20.08 -1.60 -22.70
C LEU A 162 -21.31 -1.04 -23.41
N ALA A 163 -21.44 0.29 -23.49
CA ALA A 163 -22.51 0.94 -24.22
C ALA A 163 -22.49 0.54 -25.70
N ASP A 164 -21.34 0.61 -26.36
CA ASP A 164 -21.21 0.23 -27.78
C ASP A 164 -21.59 -1.24 -28.04
N ARG A 165 -21.21 -2.15 -27.15
CA ARG A 165 -21.59 -3.57 -27.27
C ARG A 165 -23.08 -3.80 -27.09
N LEU A 166 -23.73 -3.06 -26.19
CA LEU A 166 -25.17 -3.14 -25.98
C LEU A 166 -25.91 -2.60 -27.22
N THR A 167 -25.44 -1.51 -27.81
CA THR A 167 -26.01 -0.93 -29.03
C THR A 167 -25.89 -1.90 -30.21
N GLN A 168 -24.72 -2.53 -30.40
CA GLN A 168 -24.54 -3.56 -31.45
C GLN A 168 -25.42 -4.80 -31.25
N MET A 169 -25.65 -5.25 -30.01
CA MET A 169 -26.56 -6.36 -29.74
C MET A 169 -28.02 -5.99 -30.02
N ALA A 170 -28.43 -4.76 -29.70
CA ALA A 170 -29.78 -4.28 -29.98
C ALA A 170 -30.06 -4.15 -31.49
N GLU A 171 -29.10 -3.63 -32.27
CA GLU A 171 -29.23 -3.55 -33.73
C GLU A 171 -29.24 -4.92 -34.40
N LYS A 172 -28.46 -5.89 -33.90
CA LYS A 172 -28.42 -7.24 -34.47
C LYS A 172 -29.73 -8.01 -34.27
N ASN A 173 -30.42 -7.78 -33.15
CA ASN A 173 -31.75 -8.35 -32.92
C ASN A 173 -32.82 -7.73 -33.83
N LYS A 174 -32.71 -6.42 -34.13
CA LYS A 174 -33.68 -5.71 -34.96
C LYS A 174 -33.63 -6.07 -36.46
N ASN A 175 -32.50 -6.58 -36.95
CA ASN A 175 -32.33 -7.04 -38.33
C ASN A 175 -32.62 -8.54 -38.52
N SER A 176 -33.00 -9.26 -37.47
CA SER A 176 -33.34 -10.69 -37.52
C SER A 176 -34.85 -10.96 -37.36
N GLU A 177 -35.66 -9.92 -37.24
CA GLU A 177 -37.13 -9.92 -37.42
C GLU A 177 -37.48 -9.36 -38.81
#